data_AF-A0A523DXZ6-F1
#
_entry.id   AF-A0A523DXZ6-F1
#
_cell.length_a   1.000
_cell.length_b   1.000
_cell.length_c   1.000
_cell.angle_alpha   90.00
_cell.angle_beta   90.00
_cell.angle_gamma   90.00
#
_symmetry.space_group_name_H-M   'P 1'
#
loop_
_entity.id
_entity.type
_entity.pdbx_description
1 polymer ?
#
loop_
_entity_poly.entity_id
_entity_poly.type
_entity_poly.pdbx_seq_one_letter_code
_entity_poly.pdbx_strand_id
1 'polypeptide(L)' 'MSVTVDELLRQALELEPKAREELATLLLESVPTESPEEVDAAWEATIRRRVEELESGAVQTIPWEEVRQKLVRSEGGA' A
#
# COMPACT_ATOMS: atom_id res chain seq x y z
N MET A 1 19.91 -23.84 6.04
CA MET A 1 21.20 -23.20 5.69
C MET A 1 20.96 -21.71 5.63
N SER A 2 21.69 -20.88 6.41
CA SER A 2 21.59 -19.42 6.30
C SER A 2 22.64 -18.94 5.30
N VAL A 3 22.20 -18.40 4.17
CA VAL A 3 23.09 -17.69 3.23
C VAL A 3 23.33 -16.29 3.81
N THR A 4 24.56 -15.79 3.76
CA THR A 4 24.90 -14.44 4.25
C THR A 4 24.67 -13.39 3.16
N VAL A 5 24.46 -12.13 3.56
CA VAL A 5 24.32 -11.01 2.63
C VAL A 5 25.55 -10.86 1.73
N ASP A 6 26.76 -11.00 2.29
CA ASP A 6 28.01 -10.90 1.53
C ASP A 6 28.15 -12.00 0.47
N GLU A 7 27.65 -13.20 0.75
CA GLU A 7 27.65 -14.32 -0.18
C GLU A 7 26.69 -14.06 -1.35
N LEU A 8 25.45 -13.62 -1.05
CA LEU A 8 24.47 -13.25 -2.08
C LEU A 8 24.94 -12.07 -2.92
N LEU A 9 25.57 -11.06 -2.29
CA LEU A 9 26.11 -9.91 -2.99
C LEU A 9 27.20 -10.32 -3.97
N ARG A 10 28.11 -11.22 -3.56
CA ARG A 10 29.17 -11.70 -4.46
C ARG A 10 28.59 -12.39 -5.69
N GLN A 11 27.61 -13.28 -5.49
CA GLN A 11 26.93 -13.97 -6.58
C GLN A 11 26.14 -13.00 -7.48
N ALA A 12 25.45 -12.02 -6.89
CA ALA A 12 24.73 -11.00 -7.64
C ALA A 12 25.66 -10.13 -8.50
N LEU A 13 26.88 -9.83 -8.01
CA LEU A 13 27.86 -9.05 -8.76
C LEU A 13 28.43 -9.78 -9.98
N GLU A 14 28.39 -11.12 -10.01
CA GLU A 14 28.76 -11.94 -11.17
C GLU A 14 27.70 -11.90 -12.29
N LEU A 15 26.49 -11.42 -12.02
CA LEU A 15 25.43 -11.28 -13.02
C LEU A 15 25.75 -10.17 -14.04
N GLU A 16 25.27 -10.39 -15.27
CA GLU A 16 25.26 -9.35 -16.30
C GLU A 16 24.49 -8.10 -15.83
N PRO A 17 24.86 -6.89 -16.28
CA PRO A 17 24.29 -5.64 -15.77
C PRO A 17 22.76 -5.60 -15.70
N LYS A 18 22.08 -6.13 -16.74
CA LYS A 18 20.62 -6.17 -16.83
C LYS A 18 19.97 -7.10 -15.80
N ALA A 19 20.53 -8.30 -15.61
CA ALA A 19 20.01 -9.25 -14.62
C ALA A 19 20.22 -8.73 -13.18
N ARG A 20 21.30 -7.98 -12.98
CA ARG A 20 21.61 -7.33 -11.71
C ARG A 20 20.64 -6.18 -11.38
N GLU A 21 20.25 -5.40 -12.38
CA GLU A 21 19.22 -4.34 -12.28
C GLU A 21 17.84 -4.93 -11.94
N GLU A 22 17.46 -6.02 -12.63
CA GLU A 22 16.21 -6.73 -12.37
C GLU A 22 16.17 -7.29 -10.94
N LEU A 23 17.25 -7.93 -10.48
CA LEU A 23 17.37 -8.43 -9.11
C LEU A 23 17.26 -7.30 -8.07
N ALA A 24 17.91 -6.16 -8.32
CA ALA A 24 17.84 -5.02 -7.41
C ALA A 24 16.41 -4.47 -7.29
N THR A 25 15.67 -4.42 -8.40
CA THR A 25 14.27 -4.00 -8.42
C THR A 25 13.39 -4.94 -7.60
N LEU A 26 13.48 -6.24 -7.83
CA LEU A 26 12.70 -7.24 -7.10
C LEU A 26 12.99 -7.23 -5.60
N LEU A 27 14.27 -7.05 -5.21
CA LEU A 27 14.64 -6.93 -3.81
C LEU A 27 14.05 -5.67 -3.17
N LEU A 28 14.08 -4.54 -3.89
CA LEU A 28 13.48 -3.30 -3.40
C LEU A 28 11.96 -3.44 -3.22
N GLU A 29 11.26 -4.06 -4.18
CA GLU A 29 9.82 -4.34 -4.11
C GLU A 29 9.45 -5.31 -2.98
N SER A 30 10.38 -6.18 -2.58
CA SER A 30 10.16 -7.14 -1.48
C SER A 30 10.21 -6.49 -0.10
N VAL A 31 10.78 -5.30 0.02
CA VAL A 31 10.82 -4.54 1.26
C VAL A 31 9.46 -3.86 1.44
N PRO A 32 8.74 -4.11 2.55
CA PRO A 32 7.51 -3.38 2.83
C PRO A 32 7.80 -1.87 2.84
N THR A 33 7.13 -1.12 1.96
CA THR A 33 7.32 0.33 1.84
C THR A 33 6.78 1.10 3.04
N GLU A 34 5.79 0.51 3.71
CA GLU A 34 5.20 0.99 4.96
C GLU A 34 5.14 -0.22 5.90
N SER A 35 5.59 -0.04 7.14
CA SER A 35 5.36 -1.07 8.15
C SER A 35 3.84 -1.22 8.38
N PRO A 36 3.32 -2.43 8.63
CA PRO A 36 1.92 -2.61 9.00
C PRO A 36 1.49 -1.66 10.12
N GLU A 37 2.39 -1.36 11.05
CA GLU A 37 2.17 -0.42 12.15
C GLU A 37 1.98 1.03 11.68
N GLU A 38 2.74 1.48 10.68
CA GLU A 38 2.58 2.81 10.08
C GLU A 38 1.27 2.93 9.30
N VAL A 39 0.88 1.87 8.56
CA VAL A 39 -0.40 1.78 7.86
C VAL A 39 -1.54 1.86 8.87
N ASP A 40 -1.50 1.05 9.93
CA ASP A 40 -2.53 1.02 10.96
C ASP A 40 -2.65 2.37 11.67
N ALA A 41 -1.53 3.02 11.99
CA ALA A 41 -1.53 4.36 12.59
C ALA A 41 -2.14 5.42 11.66
N ALA A 42 -1.84 5.37 10.36
CA ALA A 42 -2.42 6.28 9.37
C ALA A 42 -3.94 6.06 9.21
N TRP A 43 -4.39 4.80 9.24
CA TRP A 43 -5.81 4.45 9.23
C TRP A 43 -6.52 4.93 10.49
N GLU A 44 -5.94 4.73 11.67
CA GLU A 44 -6.50 5.19 12.93
C GLU A 44 -6.68 6.72 12.95
N ALA A 45 -5.65 7.46 12.54
CA ALA A 45 -5.72 8.91 12.42
C ALA A 45 -6.82 9.36 11.45
N THR A 46 -6.97 8.66 10.33
CA THR A 46 -8.01 8.94 9.32
C THR A 46 -9.41 8.67 9.86
N ILE A 47 -9.62 7.54 10.54
CA ILE A 47 -10.91 7.18 11.14
C ILE A 47 -11.30 8.23 12.19
N ARG A 48 -10.38 8.59 13.08
CA ARG A 48 -10.62 9.60 14.12
C ARG A 48 -11.06 10.93 13.52
N ARG A 49 -10.31 11.42 12.52
CA ARG A 49 -10.65 12.66 11.81
C ARG A 49 -12.03 12.60 11.16
N ARG A 50 -12.35 11.49 10.47
CA ARG A 50 -13.65 11.32 9.79
C ARG A 50 -14.82 11.25 10.76
N VAL A 51 -14.64 10.63 11.92
CA VAL A 51 -15.66 10.62 12.98
C VAL A 51 -15.92 12.04 13.48
N GLU A 52 -14.87 12.81 13.81
CA GLU A 52 -15.03 14.21 14.24
C GLU A 52 -15.70 15.08 13.17
N GLU A 53 -15.32 14.93 11.90
CA GLU A 53 -15.96 15.62 10.78
C GLU A 53 -17.46 15.33 10.68
N LEU A 54 -17.86 14.07 10.90
CA LEU A 54 -19.26 13.65 10.89
C LEU A 54 -20.04 14.17 12.11
N GLU A 55 -19.48 14.03 13.31
CA GLU A 55 -20.12 14.44 14.56
C GLU A 55 -20.26 15.96 14.65
N SER A 56 -19.28 16.71 14.16
CA SER A 56 -19.33 18.17 14.10
C SER A 56 -20.22 18.72 12.99
N GLY A 57 -20.63 17.88 12.02
CA GLY A 57 -21.32 18.32 10.82
C GLY A 57 -20.44 19.13 9.85
N ALA A 58 -19.11 19.02 9.97
CA ALA A 58 -18.16 19.68 9.09
C ALA A 58 -18.22 19.16 7.65
N VAL A 59 -18.81 17.99 7.44
CA VAL A 59 -19.00 17.37 6.12
C VAL A 59 -20.48 17.16 5.81
N GLN A 60 -20.86 17.38 4.55
CA GLN A 60 -22.19 17.07 4.06
C GLN A 60 -22.29 15.58 3.73
N THR A 61 -23.15 14.86 4.46
CA THR A 61 -23.43 13.46 4.19
C THR A 61 -24.45 13.29 3.07
N ILE A 62 -24.36 12.18 2.33
CA ILE A 62 -25.40 11.75 1.39
C ILE A 62 -26.14 10.52 1.93
N PRO A 63 -27.40 10.29 1.54
CA PRO A 63 -28.14 9.09 1.93
C PRO A 63 -27.45 7.81 1.44
N TRP A 64 -27.59 6.72 2.22
CA TRP A 64 -27.03 5.42 1.89
C TRP A 64 -27.52 4.90 0.53
N GLU A 65 -28.78 5.14 0.19
CA GLU A 65 -29.37 4.75 -1.10
C GLU A 65 -28.62 5.35 -2.28
N GLU A 66 -28.12 6.58 -2.14
CA GLU A 66 -27.33 7.25 -3.17
C GLU A 66 -25.94 6.62 -3.31
N VAL A 67 -25.28 6.31 -2.18
CA VAL A 67 -23.99 5.60 -2.17
C VAL A 67 -24.12 4.24 -2.85
N ARG A 68 -25.14 3.46 -2.47
CA ARG A 68 -25.39 2.13 -3.05
C ARG A 68 -25.62 2.20 -4.55
N GLN A 69 -26.39 3.18 -5.04
CA GLN A 69 -26.60 3.38 -6.48
C GLN A 69 -25.29 3.70 -7.22
N LYS A 70 -24.39 4.49 -6.62
CA LYS A 70 -23.08 4.81 -7.21
C LYS A 70 -22.19 3.57 -7.33
N LEU A 71 -22.13 2.75 -6.28
CA LEU A 71 -21.32 1.51 -6.27
C LEU A 71 -21.79 0.51 -7.35
N VAL A 72 -23.10 0.28 -7.46
CA VAL A 72 -23.67 -0.62 -8.46
C VAL A 72 -23.43 -0.10 -9.89
N ARG A 73 -23.40 1.22 -10.10
CA ARG A 73 -23.09 1.82 -11.40
C ARG A 73 -21.61 1.73 -11.77
N SER A 74 -20.69 1.81 -10.80
CA SER A 74 -19.25 1.70 -11.05
C SER A 74 -18.79 0.28 -11.41
N GLU A 75 -19.55 -0.76 -11.03
CA GLU A 75 -19.25 -2.15 -11.41
C GLU A 75 -19.71 -2.51 -12.84
N GLY A 76 -20.37 -1.60 -13.56
CA GLY A 76 -20.85 -1.79 -14.95
C GLY A 76 -19.94 -1.22 -16.05
N GLY A 77 -18.71 -0.85 -15.73
CA GLY A 77 -17.77 -0.21 -16.66
C GLY A 77 -16.35 -0.76 -16.56
N ALA A 78 -16.16 -2.00 -17.02
CA ALA A 78 -14.89 -2.57 -17.46
C ALA A 78 -15.18 -3.67 -18.49
#